data_AF-A0AAF0YHK8-F1
#
_entry.id   AF-A0AAF0YHK8-F1
#
_cell.length_a   1.000
_cell.length_b   1.000
_cell.length_c   1.000
_cell.angle_alpha   90.00
_cell.angle_beta   90.00
_cell.angle_gamma   90.00
#
_symmetry.space_group_name_H-M   'P 1'
#
loop_
_entity.id
_entity.type
_entity.pdbx_description
1 polymer ?
#
loop_
_entity_poly.entity_id
_entity_poly.type
_entity_poly.pdbx_seq_one_letter_code
_entity_poly.pdbx_strand_id
1 'polypeptide(L)'
;MNIGKIIKRERIKKKMTLEQLGGDKYNKSHLSKIENGKTTPSYETLIYISQQLNVNLSMFFDEIDNEWTREIIQKIDRNLEKLYIPEDLFDEVFQNINKLSYIKSSIRLLYILSNHFTILNEDEKLEKVKDKIKEILSFINDDEINLESIILSSNIYFSSKKYLEAYKFLKSIERNYSEEIQLYDSCKDIFLLQKLVALINLSYEDKFFSTYKKIYFHSIQTENFKNYTRATVMLMSYFKLKKDEKAYYYYFKELKEINKWIPKIEYELELLLDYYVDKEINLNLNGVYRYKKALNLIETSNIPSNYKQILSLKYYYSQQEYRLVIDNAEDNLIPKQLMFCVVDRASYFRKMLFLPLSYWMLGEENKASRAYDKLYHEIKDIKDHPIIKEIIQTYIKEYASSH
;
A
#
# COMPACT_ATOMS: atom_id res chain seq x y z
N MET A 1 -7.98 -30.33 -6.34
CA MET A 1 -7.67 -30.31 -4.90
C MET A 1 -6.52 -31.27 -4.62
N ASN A 2 -5.35 -30.78 -4.16
CA ASN A 2 -4.12 -31.59 -4.04
C ASN A 2 -3.88 -32.16 -2.62
N ILE A 3 -4.72 -31.78 -1.64
CA ILE A 3 -4.65 -32.22 -0.23
C ILE A 3 -4.53 -33.74 -0.10
N GLY A 4 -5.36 -34.49 -0.85
CA GLY A 4 -5.33 -35.95 -0.84
C GLY A 4 -3.96 -36.54 -1.22
N LYS A 5 -3.26 -35.93 -2.18
CA LYS A 5 -1.92 -36.41 -2.58
C LYS A 5 -0.87 -36.10 -1.53
N ILE A 6 -0.97 -34.95 -0.84
CA ILE A 6 -0.07 -34.59 0.26
C ILE A 6 -0.25 -35.56 1.42
N ILE A 7 -1.50 -35.80 1.84
CA ILE A 7 -1.83 -36.80 2.88
C ILE A 7 -1.25 -38.17 2.50
N LYS A 8 -1.47 -38.61 1.25
CA LYS A 8 -0.94 -39.87 0.75
C LYS A 8 0.59 -39.91 0.81
N ARG A 9 1.26 -38.85 0.39
CA ARG A 9 2.72 -38.75 0.39
C ARG A 9 3.28 -38.84 1.80
N GLU A 10 2.77 -38.06 2.73
CA GLU A 10 3.24 -38.05 4.12
C GLU A 10 2.93 -39.36 4.82
N ARG A 11 1.74 -39.94 4.59
CA ARG A 11 1.40 -41.27 5.08
C ARG A 11 2.41 -42.33 4.59
N ILE A 12 2.75 -42.32 3.30
CA ILE A 12 3.73 -43.25 2.71
C ILE A 12 5.13 -43.01 3.27
N LYS A 13 5.58 -41.76 3.40
CA LYS A 13 6.88 -41.42 4.03
C LYS A 13 6.97 -41.97 5.46
N LYS A 14 5.88 -41.91 6.22
CA LYS A 14 5.78 -42.46 7.58
C LYS A 14 5.46 -43.95 7.64
N LYS A 15 5.37 -44.63 6.49
CA LYS A 15 5.04 -46.06 6.36
C LYS A 15 3.72 -46.44 7.07
N MET A 16 2.76 -45.52 7.15
CA MET A 16 1.47 -45.75 7.79
C MET A 16 0.47 -46.38 6.82
N THR A 17 -0.38 -47.29 7.30
CA THR A 17 -1.54 -47.78 6.54
C THR A 17 -2.69 -46.77 6.60
N LEU A 18 -3.68 -46.89 5.72
CA LEU A 18 -4.90 -46.08 5.79
C LEU A 18 -5.70 -46.33 7.08
N GLU A 19 -5.65 -47.55 7.63
CA GLU A 19 -6.28 -47.88 8.90
C GLU A 19 -5.57 -47.18 10.07
N GLN A 20 -4.23 -47.18 10.06
CA GLN A 20 -3.44 -46.45 11.06
C GLN A 20 -3.65 -44.93 10.97
N LEU A 21 -3.76 -44.39 9.76
CA LEU A 21 -4.06 -42.96 9.57
C LEU A 21 -5.47 -42.59 10.05
N GLY A 22 -6.42 -43.52 9.92
CA GLY A 22 -7.82 -43.31 10.29
C GLY A 22 -8.12 -43.48 11.76
N GLY A 23 -7.29 -44.27 12.46
CA GLY A 23 -7.52 -44.69 13.83
C GLY A 23 -8.96 -45.16 14.02
N ASP A 24 -9.58 -44.72 15.13
CA ASP A 24 -10.97 -45.05 15.43
C ASP A 24 -11.97 -44.06 14.79
N LYS A 25 -11.49 -42.97 14.19
CA LYS A 25 -12.35 -41.85 13.76
C LYS A 25 -12.77 -41.97 12.29
N TYR A 26 -11.88 -42.42 11.41
CA TYR A 26 -12.15 -42.51 9.98
C TYR A 26 -11.80 -43.89 9.43
N ASN A 27 -12.72 -44.48 8.66
CA ASN A 27 -12.44 -45.76 8.02
C ASN A 27 -11.56 -45.62 6.77
N LYS A 28 -10.93 -46.73 6.38
CA LYS A 28 -10.07 -46.85 5.19
C LYS A 28 -10.73 -46.37 3.90
N SER A 29 -12.03 -46.61 3.72
CA SER A 29 -12.78 -46.20 2.53
C SER A 29 -12.88 -44.68 2.43
N HIS A 30 -13.18 -44.01 3.55
CA HIS A 30 -13.28 -42.56 3.63
C HIS A 30 -11.93 -41.89 3.34
N LEU A 31 -10.85 -42.35 4.00
CA LEU A 31 -9.51 -41.82 3.75
C LEU A 31 -9.01 -42.11 2.34
N SER A 32 -9.34 -43.27 1.76
CA SER A 32 -9.01 -43.57 0.36
C SER A 32 -9.70 -42.60 -0.61
N LYS A 33 -10.95 -42.22 -0.35
CA LYS A 33 -11.64 -41.20 -1.15
C LYS A 33 -10.98 -39.84 -1.03
N ILE A 34 -10.53 -39.46 0.17
CA ILE A 34 -9.76 -38.23 0.40
C ILE A 34 -8.44 -38.26 -0.38
N GLU A 35 -7.62 -39.31 -0.23
CA GLU A 35 -6.32 -39.44 -0.89
C GLU A 35 -6.42 -39.38 -2.43
N ASN A 36 -7.51 -39.90 -2.99
CA ASN A 36 -7.76 -39.92 -4.43
C ASN A 36 -8.56 -38.70 -4.93
N GLY A 37 -8.81 -37.70 -4.07
CA GLY A 37 -9.53 -36.48 -4.44
C GLY A 37 -11.02 -36.68 -4.75
N LYS A 38 -11.60 -37.81 -4.38
CA LYS A 38 -13.03 -38.12 -4.54
C LYS A 38 -13.90 -37.48 -3.45
N THR A 39 -13.30 -37.03 -2.37
CA THR A 39 -14.00 -36.35 -1.26
C THR A 39 -13.09 -35.27 -0.69
N THR A 40 -13.68 -34.10 -0.45
CA THR A 40 -13.01 -32.99 0.22
C THR A 40 -13.08 -33.20 1.73
N PRO A 41 -11.94 -33.37 2.43
CA PRO A 41 -11.93 -33.48 3.88
C PRO A 41 -12.37 -32.16 4.53
N SER A 42 -13.12 -32.25 5.64
CA SER A 42 -13.46 -31.09 6.47
C SER A 42 -12.22 -30.59 7.25
N TYR A 43 -12.31 -29.40 7.83
CA TYR A 43 -11.26 -28.87 8.71
C TYR A 43 -10.95 -29.81 9.88
N GLU A 44 -11.98 -30.31 10.57
CA GLU A 44 -11.83 -31.30 11.65
C GLU A 44 -11.19 -32.61 11.17
N THR A 45 -11.45 -33.00 9.92
CA THR A 45 -10.79 -34.16 9.31
C THR A 45 -9.31 -33.90 9.12
N LEU A 46 -8.94 -32.71 8.66
CA LEU A 46 -7.56 -32.33 8.44
C LEU A 46 -6.78 -32.16 9.75
N ILE A 47 -7.37 -31.57 10.80
CA ILE A 47 -6.75 -31.52 12.14
C ILE A 47 -6.45 -32.92 12.63
N TYR A 48 -7.41 -33.84 12.52
CA TYR A 48 -7.20 -35.21 12.97
C TYR A 48 -6.08 -35.89 12.17
N ILE A 49 -6.10 -35.75 10.84
CA ILE A 49 -5.08 -36.33 9.96
C ILE A 49 -3.69 -35.70 10.21
N SER A 50 -3.59 -34.40 10.51
CA SER A 50 -2.31 -33.74 10.83
C SER A 50 -1.73 -34.25 12.13
N GLN A 51 -2.58 -34.47 13.15
CA GLN A 51 -2.20 -35.08 14.42
C GLN A 51 -1.69 -36.52 14.22
N GLN A 52 -2.42 -37.34 13.47
CA GLN A 52 -2.01 -38.73 13.17
C GLN A 52 -0.70 -38.80 12.38
N LEU A 53 -0.53 -37.90 11.41
CA LEU A 53 0.71 -37.77 10.65
C LEU A 53 1.80 -37.05 11.41
N ASN A 54 1.54 -36.47 12.58
CA ASN A 54 2.48 -35.60 13.32
C ASN A 54 3.18 -34.60 12.39
N VAL A 55 2.37 -33.80 11.69
CA VAL A 55 2.80 -32.70 10.80
C VAL A 55 2.00 -31.45 11.15
N ASN A 56 2.52 -30.27 10.82
CA ASN A 56 1.71 -29.04 10.92
C ASN A 56 0.55 -29.14 9.91
N LEU A 57 -0.64 -28.71 10.34
CA LEU A 57 -1.83 -28.64 9.50
C LEU A 57 -1.57 -27.83 8.21
N SER A 58 -0.73 -26.79 8.29
CA SER A 58 -0.28 -25.96 7.16
C SER A 58 0.33 -26.77 6.02
N MET A 59 0.93 -27.93 6.31
CA MET A 59 1.58 -28.79 5.32
C MET A 59 0.62 -29.29 4.24
N PHE A 60 -0.65 -29.51 4.58
CA PHE A 60 -1.66 -29.92 3.59
C PHE A 60 -2.02 -28.80 2.61
N PHE A 61 -1.53 -27.59 2.87
CA PHE A 61 -1.76 -26.38 2.10
C PHE A 61 -0.46 -25.85 1.47
N ASP A 62 0.72 -26.30 1.94
CA ASP A 62 2.04 -25.90 1.43
C ASP A 62 2.30 -26.34 -0.03
N GLU A 63 1.70 -27.43 -0.51
CA GLU A 63 1.70 -27.79 -1.96
C GLU A 63 0.40 -27.45 -2.69
N ILE A 64 -0.45 -26.65 -2.04
CA ILE A 64 -1.45 -25.83 -2.72
C ILE A 64 -0.81 -24.47 -2.98
N ASP A 65 0.39 -24.49 -3.56
CA ASP A 65 0.94 -23.38 -4.30
C ASP A 65 0.09 -23.28 -5.58
N ASN A 66 -1.13 -22.77 -5.41
CA ASN A 66 -2.08 -22.64 -6.50
C ASN A 66 -1.36 -21.74 -7.50
N GLU A 67 -1.05 -22.25 -8.68
CA GLU A 67 -0.41 -21.49 -9.76
C GLU A 67 -1.09 -20.12 -9.90
N TRP A 68 -2.43 -20.13 -9.79
CA TRP A 68 -3.25 -18.93 -9.68
C TRP A 68 -2.87 -17.98 -8.51
N THR A 69 -2.67 -18.47 -7.28
CA THR A 69 -2.25 -17.61 -6.14
C THR A 69 -0.90 -16.95 -6.42
N ARG A 70 0.07 -17.68 -7.00
CA ARG A 70 1.37 -17.08 -7.36
C ARG A 70 1.22 -16.07 -8.47
N GLU A 71 0.48 -16.40 -9.52
CA GLU A 71 0.21 -15.51 -10.64
C GLU A 71 -0.49 -14.24 -10.19
N ILE A 72 -1.52 -14.34 -9.34
CA ILE A 72 -2.29 -13.19 -8.88
C ILE A 72 -1.45 -12.29 -7.95
N ILE A 73 -0.62 -12.87 -7.08
CA ILE A 73 0.32 -12.11 -6.24
C ILE A 73 1.34 -11.40 -7.14
N GLN A 74 1.93 -12.07 -8.14
CA GLN A 74 2.86 -11.44 -9.07
C GLN A 74 2.20 -10.32 -9.89
N LYS A 75 0.96 -10.53 -10.36
CA LYS A 75 0.18 -9.49 -11.05
C LYS A 75 -0.03 -8.28 -10.14
N ILE A 76 -0.43 -8.49 -8.88
CA ILE A 76 -0.63 -7.42 -7.91
C ILE A 76 0.68 -6.71 -7.61
N ASP A 77 1.78 -7.42 -7.38
CA ASP A 77 3.08 -6.81 -7.06
C ASP A 77 3.60 -5.96 -8.23
N ARG A 78 3.49 -6.42 -9.48
CA ARG A 78 3.82 -5.62 -10.67
C ARG A 78 2.95 -4.36 -10.80
N ASN A 79 1.70 -4.44 -10.37
CA ASN A 79 0.75 -3.32 -10.40
C ASN A 79 0.99 -2.34 -9.23
N LEU A 80 1.39 -2.84 -8.06
CA LEU A 80 1.85 -2.03 -6.93
C LEU A 80 3.12 -1.27 -7.29
N GLU A 81 4.08 -1.92 -7.97
CA GLU A 81 5.25 -1.24 -8.54
C GLU A 81 4.78 -0.10 -9.43
N LYS A 82 3.82 -0.35 -10.32
CA LYS A 82 3.17 0.66 -11.19
C LYS A 82 2.35 1.73 -10.49
N LEU A 83 2.19 1.65 -9.17
CA LEU A 83 1.26 2.49 -8.43
C LEU A 83 -0.13 2.51 -9.10
N TYR A 84 -0.63 1.36 -9.55
CA TYR A 84 -1.96 1.24 -10.12
C TYR A 84 -2.40 -0.21 -10.09
N ILE A 85 -3.54 -0.48 -9.43
CA ILE A 85 -4.19 -1.79 -9.48
C ILE A 85 -5.52 -1.62 -10.22
N PRO A 86 -5.70 -2.25 -11.39
CA PRO A 86 -6.96 -2.25 -12.13
C PRO A 86 -8.14 -2.77 -11.29
N GLU A 87 -9.34 -2.20 -11.47
CA GLU A 87 -10.54 -2.61 -10.72
C GLU A 87 -10.94 -4.07 -11.01
N ASP A 88 -10.84 -4.50 -12.26
CA ASP A 88 -11.11 -5.88 -12.69
C ASP A 88 -10.18 -6.88 -12.01
N LEU A 89 -8.97 -6.48 -11.63
CA LEU A 89 -8.05 -7.33 -10.87
C LEU A 89 -8.54 -7.53 -9.42
N PHE A 90 -9.14 -6.52 -8.80
CA PHE A 90 -9.77 -6.68 -7.48
C PHE A 90 -10.97 -7.62 -7.54
N ASP A 91 -11.79 -7.50 -8.58
CA ASP A 91 -12.92 -8.39 -8.83
C ASP A 91 -12.45 -9.84 -9.10
N GLU A 92 -11.39 -10.03 -9.89
CA GLU A 92 -10.78 -11.35 -10.14
C GLU A 92 -10.37 -12.02 -8.82
N VAL A 93 -9.65 -11.29 -7.95
CA VAL A 93 -9.21 -11.78 -6.64
C VAL A 93 -10.42 -12.14 -5.78
N PHE A 94 -11.43 -11.27 -5.72
CA PHE A 94 -12.59 -11.48 -4.87
C PHE A 94 -13.46 -12.67 -5.32
N GLN A 95 -13.74 -12.80 -6.61
CA GLN A 95 -14.50 -13.95 -7.15
C GLN A 95 -13.80 -15.28 -6.91
N ASN A 96 -12.47 -15.26 -6.82
CA ASN A 96 -11.63 -16.42 -6.63
C ASN A 96 -11.02 -16.49 -5.21
N ILE A 97 -11.57 -15.74 -4.25
CA ILE A 97 -11.01 -15.62 -2.89
C ILE A 97 -10.80 -16.97 -2.19
N ASN A 98 -11.65 -17.95 -2.48
CA ASN A 98 -11.57 -19.31 -1.94
C ASN A 98 -10.43 -20.14 -2.56
N LYS A 99 -9.83 -19.70 -3.67
CA LYS A 99 -8.67 -20.35 -4.29
C LYS A 99 -7.34 -19.92 -3.67
N LEU A 100 -7.32 -18.86 -2.86
CA LEU A 100 -6.10 -18.35 -2.24
C LEU A 100 -5.46 -19.40 -1.33
N SER A 101 -4.14 -19.53 -1.46
CA SER A 101 -3.31 -20.38 -0.61
C SER A 101 -3.23 -19.82 0.81
N TYR A 102 -2.96 -20.68 1.80
CA TYR A 102 -3.02 -20.29 3.21
C TYR A 102 -1.63 -19.83 3.69
N ILE A 103 -1.15 -18.76 3.06
CA ILE A 103 0.20 -18.22 3.25
C ILE A 103 0.15 -16.74 3.61
N LYS A 104 1.23 -16.23 4.21
CA LYS A 104 1.40 -14.82 4.58
C LYS A 104 1.08 -13.85 3.43
N SER A 105 1.54 -14.15 2.22
CA SER A 105 1.32 -13.28 1.05
C SER A 105 -0.16 -13.17 0.65
N SER A 106 -0.98 -14.18 0.94
CA SER A 106 -2.43 -14.13 0.72
C SER A 106 -3.12 -13.22 1.73
N ILE A 107 -2.67 -13.19 2.99
CA ILE A 107 -3.15 -12.22 3.98
C ILE A 107 -2.83 -10.79 3.53
N ARG A 108 -1.60 -10.53 3.04
CA ARG A 108 -1.21 -9.22 2.49
C ARG A 108 -2.15 -8.80 1.36
N LEU A 109 -2.43 -9.69 0.41
CA LEU A 109 -3.36 -9.44 -0.69
C LEU A 109 -4.77 -9.12 -0.19
N LEU A 110 -5.27 -9.89 0.78
CA LEU A 110 -6.60 -9.67 1.37
C LEU A 110 -6.71 -8.33 2.09
N TYR A 111 -5.63 -7.81 2.69
CA TYR A 111 -5.63 -6.45 3.24
C TYR A 111 -5.67 -5.36 2.15
N ILE A 112 -5.01 -5.55 1.01
CA ILE A 112 -5.13 -4.63 -0.13
C ILE A 112 -6.59 -4.63 -0.63
N LEU A 113 -7.21 -5.80 -0.75
CA LEU A 113 -8.61 -5.95 -1.12
C LEU A 113 -9.56 -5.32 -0.07
N SER A 114 -9.26 -5.49 1.22
CA SER A 114 -10.01 -4.84 2.31
C SER A 114 -9.99 -3.32 2.18
N ASN A 115 -8.84 -2.73 1.87
CA ASN A 115 -8.71 -1.28 1.68
C ASN A 115 -9.53 -0.80 0.48
N HIS A 116 -9.51 -1.56 -0.63
CA HIS A 116 -10.31 -1.27 -1.81
C HIS A 116 -11.82 -1.24 -1.48
N PHE A 117 -12.36 -2.30 -0.87
CA PHE A 117 -13.79 -2.35 -0.50
C PHE A 117 -14.17 -1.34 0.57
N THR A 118 -13.24 -0.98 1.47
CA THR A 118 -13.44 0.11 2.42
C THR A 118 -13.62 1.45 1.72
N ILE A 119 -12.84 1.74 0.67
CA ILE A 119 -12.94 2.99 -0.10
C ILE A 119 -14.26 3.05 -0.88
N LEU A 120 -14.70 1.91 -1.42
CA LEU A 120 -15.96 1.81 -2.17
C LEU A 120 -17.21 1.73 -1.26
N ASN A 121 -17.03 1.62 0.06
CA ASN A 121 -18.11 1.36 1.03
C ASN A 121 -18.89 0.07 0.73
N GLU A 122 -18.20 -0.98 0.30
CA GLU A 122 -18.77 -2.31 0.03
C GLU A 122 -18.66 -3.22 1.27
N ASP A 123 -19.42 -2.90 2.31
CA ASP A 123 -19.30 -3.54 3.64
C ASP A 123 -19.50 -5.08 3.60
N GLU A 124 -20.42 -5.59 2.77
CA GLU A 124 -20.66 -7.03 2.64
C GLU A 124 -19.44 -7.77 2.07
N LYS A 125 -18.77 -7.19 1.07
CA LYS A 125 -17.55 -7.77 0.51
C LYS A 125 -16.40 -7.68 1.51
N LEU A 126 -16.29 -6.57 2.23
CA LEU A 126 -15.28 -6.39 3.28
C LEU A 126 -15.41 -7.45 4.38
N GLU A 127 -16.62 -7.77 4.85
CA GLU A 127 -16.82 -8.82 5.85
C GLU A 127 -16.40 -10.21 5.33
N LYS A 128 -16.73 -10.55 4.08
CA LYS A 128 -16.25 -11.80 3.45
C LYS A 128 -14.72 -11.89 3.40
N VAL A 129 -14.05 -10.78 3.11
CA VAL A 129 -12.57 -10.71 3.12
C VAL A 129 -12.02 -10.89 4.53
N LYS A 130 -12.61 -10.26 5.55
CA LYS A 130 -12.21 -10.44 6.95
C LYS A 130 -12.40 -11.88 7.42
N ASP A 131 -13.48 -12.53 7.04
CA ASP A 131 -13.72 -13.93 7.36
C ASP A 131 -12.68 -14.83 6.69
N LYS A 132 -12.29 -14.54 5.44
CA LYS A 132 -11.19 -15.27 4.81
C LYS A 132 -9.84 -15.06 5.51
N ILE A 133 -9.54 -13.84 5.96
CA ILE A 133 -8.33 -13.57 6.75
C ILE A 133 -8.33 -14.40 8.03
N LYS A 134 -9.43 -14.38 8.80
CA LYS A 134 -9.57 -15.19 10.03
C LYS A 134 -9.41 -16.67 9.76
N GLU A 135 -10.01 -17.16 8.68
CA GLU A 135 -9.85 -18.54 8.24
C GLU A 135 -8.35 -18.83 8.05
N ILE A 136 -7.64 -18.12 7.16
CA ILE A 136 -6.22 -18.37 6.87
C ILE A 136 -5.35 -18.30 8.13
N LEU A 137 -5.57 -17.31 9.01
CA LEU A 137 -4.81 -17.19 10.27
C LEU A 137 -5.00 -18.41 11.19
N SER A 138 -6.22 -18.93 11.29
CA SER A 138 -6.49 -20.14 12.08
C SER A 138 -5.76 -21.39 11.56
N PHE A 139 -5.34 -21.39 10.28
CA PHE A 139 -4.55 -22.46 9.68
C PHE A 139 -3.04 -22.26 9.86
N ILE A 140 -2.55 -21.02 9.70
CA ILE A 140 -1.13 -20.72 9.79
C ILE A 140 -0.62 -20.93 11.22
N ASN A 141 -1.41 -20.51 12.22
CA ASN A 141 -1.08 -20.64 13.65
C ASN A 141 0.36 -20.18 13.98
N ASP A 142 0.69 -18.96 13.54
CA ASP A 142 1.99 -18.31 13.73
C ASP A 142 1.78 -16.94 14.38
N ASP A 143 2.43 -16.71 15.52
CA ASP A 143 2.23 -15.51 16.34
C ASP A 143 2.73 -14.23 15.65
N GLU A 144 3.81 -14.29 14.87
CA GLU A 144 4.31 -13.15 14.09
C GLU A 144 3.30 -12.76 13.02
N ILE A 145 2.77 -13.74 12.27
CA ILE A 145 1.79 -13.50 11.21
C ILE A 145 0.46 -12.99 11.79
N ASN A 146 0.05 -13.51 12.95
CA ASN A 146 -1.12 -13.03 13.68
C ASN A 146 -0.95 -11.56 14.10
N LEU A 147 0.20 -11.21 14.68
CA LEU A 147 0.50 -9.83 15.07
C LEU A 147 0.57 -8.90 13.84
N GLU A 148 1.24 -9.31 12.77
CA GLU A 148 1.30 -8.55 11.53
C GLU A 148 -0.10 -8.28 10.98
N SER A 149 -0.99 -9.28 11.01
CA SER A 149 -2.39 -9.11 10.62
C SER A 149 -3.11 -8.08 11.48
N ILE A 150 -2.96 -8.13 12.81
CA ILE A 150 -3.55 -7.15 13.73
C ILE A 150 -3.07 -5.74 13.38
N ILE A 151 -1.76 -5.56 13.13
CA ILE A 151 -1.17 -4.29 12.74
C ILE A 151 -1.74 -3.81 11.38
N LEU A 152 -1.76 -4.68 10.36
CA LEU A 152 -2.28 -4.38 9.02
C LEU A 152 -3.76 -3.99 9.01
N SER A 153 -4.56 -4.50 9.94
CA SER A 153 -5.98 -4.13 10.07
C SER A 153 -6.19 -2.62 10.33
N SER A 154 -5.16 -1.91 10.82
CA SER A 154 -5.21 -0.45 10.96
C SER A 154 -5.40 0.28 9.62
N ASN A 155 -5.02 -0.34 8.51
CA ASN A 155 -5.18 0.23 7.16
C ASN A 155 -6.65 0.46 6.77
N ILE A 156 -7.59 -0.27 7.38
CA ILE A 156 -9.03 -0.04 7.18
C ILE A 156 -9.40 1.36 7.69
N TYR A 157 -8.91 1.76 8.86
CA TYR A 157 -9.16 3.12 9.38
C TYR A 157 -8.52 4.19 8.49
N PHE A 158 -7.32 3.96 7.97
CA PHE A 158 -6.70 4.89 7.02
C PHE A 158 -7.51 5.02 5.72
N SER A 159 -7.99 3.90 5.18
CA SER A 159 -8.82 3.84 3.98
C SER A 159 -10.17 4.53 4.17
N SER A 160 -10.79 4.38 5.36
CA SER A 160 -11.98 5.13 5.76
C SER A 160 -11.71 6.57 6.19
N LYS A 161 -10.47 7.06 6.10
CA LYS A 161 -10.06 8.43 6.52
C LYS A 161 -10.29 8.72 8.02
N LYS A 162 -10.39 7.68 8.84
CA LYS A 162 -10.59 7.73 10.30
C LYS A 162 -9.25 7.74 11.04
N TYR A 163 -8.47 8.81 10.86
CA TYR A 163 -7.08 8.88 11.30
C TYR A 163 -6.91 8.88 12.83
N LEU A 164 -7.86 9.47 13.56
CA LEU A 164 -7.83 9.48 15.03
C LEU A 164 -8.09 8.08 15.59
N GLU A 165 -9.03 7.34 15.00
CA GLU A 165 -9.36 5.96 15.32
C GLU A 165 -8.18 5.05 15.00
N ALA A 166 -7.53 5.23 13.84
CA ALA A 166 -6.29 4.52 13.50
C ALA A 166 -5.20 4.72 14.57
N TYR A 167 -4.99 5.96 15.02
CA TYR A 167 -4.02 6.26 16.07
C TYR A 167 -4.39 5.63 17.43
N LYS A 168 -5.68 5.69 17.81
CA LYS A 168 -6.17 5.05 19.05
C LYS A 168 -5.98 3.54 19.01
N PHE A 169 -6.26 2.91 17.86
CA PHE A 169 -6.10 1.49 17.65
C PHE A 169 -4.62 1.05 17.68
N LEU A 170 -3.74 1.79 17.01
CA LEU A 170 -2.29 1.54 17.10
C LEU A 170 -1.76 1.71 18.53
N LYS A 171 -2.33 2.64 19.31
CA LYS A 171 -2.01 2.76 20.74
C LYS A 171 -2.49 1.58 21.57
N SER A 172 -3.63 0.97 21.27
CA SER A 172 -4.04 -0.26 21.96
C SER A 172 -3.14 -1.43 21.58
N ILE A 173 -2.70 -1.52 20.32
CA ILE A 173 -1.74 -2.54 19.89
C ILE A 173 -0.42 -2.37 20.67
N GLU A 174 0.12 -1.15 20.76
CA GLU A 174 1.35 -0.86 21.52
C GLU A 174 1.24 -1.24 23.00
N ARG A 175 0.04 -1.18 23.59
CA ARG A 175 -0.19 -1.53 25.00
C ARG A 175 -0.33 -3.03 25.22
N ASN A 176 -0.97 -3.72 24.29
CA ASN A 176 -1.34 -5.12 24.45
C ASN A 176 -0.28 -6.08 23.90
N TYR A 177 0.56 -5.63 22.96
CA TYR A 177 1.54 -6.46 22.25
C TYR A 177 2.95 -5.86 22.26
N SER A 178 3.31 -5.11 23.31
CA SER A 178 4.59 -4.37 23.33
C SER A 178 5.80 -5.28 23.23
N GLU A 179 5.75 -6.46 23.85
CA GLU A 179 6.86 -7.41 23.90
C GLU A 179 7.03 -8.11 22.55
N GLU A 180 5.92 -8.56 21.96
CA GLU A 180 5.87 -9.22 20.66
C GLU A 180 6.29 -8.27 19.53
N ILE A 181 5.91 -6.99 19.61
CA ILE A 181 6.40 -5.96 18.68
C ILE A 181 7.92 -5.79 18.80
N GLN A 182 8.51 -5.92 20.00
CA GLN A 182 9.98 -5.87 20.11
C GLN A 182 10.65 -7.16 19.64
N LEU A 183 9.96 -8.29 19.72
CA LEU A 183 10.48 -9.59 19.31
C LEU A 183 10.56 -9.75 17.79
N TYR A 184 9.54 -9.28 17.07
CA TYR A 184 9.43 -9.48 15.62
C TYR A 184 9.79 -8.21 14.84
N ASP A 185 11.00 -8.17 14.28
CA ASP A 185 11.53 -7.02 13.53
C ASP A 185 10.60 -6.56 12.40
N SER A 186 10.00 -7.52 11.67
CA SER A 186 9.09 -7.23 10.55
C SER A 186 7.81 -6.53 11.03
N CYS A 187 7.25 -6.97 12.16
CA CYS A 187 6.08 -6.35 12.78
C CYS A 187 6.41 -4.96 13.33
N LYS A 188 7.56 -4.80 13.98
CA LYS A 188 8.05 -3.50 14.47
C LYS A 188 8.17 -2.49 13.35
N ASP A 189 8.73 -2.92 12.23
CA ASP A 189 8.89 -2.13 11.01
C ASP A 189 7.55 -1.58 10.50
N ILE A 190 6.56 -2.46 10.34
CA ILE A 190 5.21 -2.10 9.86
C ILE A 190 4.51 -1.19 10.88
N PHE A 191 4.56 -1.56 12.16
CA PHE A 191 3.93 -0.83 13.26
C PHE A 191 4.44 0.62 13.35
N LEU A 192 5.76 0.81 13.33
CA LEU A 192 6.36 2.15 13.43
C LEU A 192 5.98 3.02 12.23
N LEU A 193 5.99 2.46 11.01
CA LEU A 193 5.59 3.20 9.82
C LEU A 193 4.11 3.61 9.85
N GLN A 194 3.21 2.69 10.20
CA GLN A 194 1.77 3.01 10.33
C GLN A 194 1.51 4.04 11.45
N LYS A 195 2.22 3.93 12.57
CA LYS A 195 2.17 4.92 13.64
C LYS A 195 2.63 6.29 13.16
N LEU A 196 3.70 6.37 12.38
CA LEU A 196 4.15 7.61 11.76
C LEU A 196 3.09 8.18 10.81
N VAL A 197 2.49 7.36 9.95
CA VAL A 197 1.40 7.75 9.04
C VAL A 197 0.23 8.36 9.83
N ALA A 198 -0.22 7.71 10.90
CA ALA A 198 -1.31 8.21 11.74
C ALA A 198 -0.95 9.58 12.37
N LEU A 199 0.27 9.72 12.89
CA LEU A 199 0.74 10.96 13.51
C LEU A 199 0.85 12.12 12.52
N ILE A 200 1.34 11.84 11.30
CA ILE A 200 1.42 12.84 10.23
C ILE A 200 0.02 13.31 9.83
N ASN A 201 -0.93 12.39 9.61
CA ASN A 201 -2.32 12.74 9.30
C ASN A 201 -3.01 13.56 10.40
N LEU A 202 -2.57 13.43 11.66
CA LEU A 202 -3.08 14.20 12.80
C LEU A 202 -2.27 15.47 13.09
N SER A 203 -1.21 15.75 12.32
CA SER A 203 -0.27 16.86 12.58
C SER A 203 0.31 16.88 13.99
N TYR A 204 0.55 15.70 14.59
CA TYR A 204 1.15 15.58 15.92
C TYR A 204 2.68 15.64 15.84
N GLU A 205 3.20 16.83 15.59
CA GLU A 205 4.62 17.07 15.30
C GLU A 205 5.57 16.74 16.47
N ASP A 206 5.15 16.80 17.73
CA ASP A 206 6.09 16.35 18.78
C ASP A 206 6.31 14.82 18.74
N LYS A 207 5.33 14.09 18.20
CA LYS A 207 5.29 12.63 18.20
C LYS A 207 5.83 12.01 16.91
N PHE A 208 5.68 12.66 15.76
CA PHE A 208 6.24 12.13 14.50
C PHE A 208 7.78 12.03 14.55
N PHE A 209 8.50 12.96 15.20
CA PHE A 209 9.97 12.96 15.27
C PHE A 209 10.48 11.85 16.18
N SER A 210 9.81 11.62 17.32
CA SER A 210 10.17 10.51 18.21
C SER A 210 9.93 9.16 17.53
N THR A 211 8.84 9.03 16.76
CA THR A 211 8.56 7.83 15.97
C THR A 211 9.55 7.66 14.81
N TYR A 212 9.89 8.73 14.11
CA TYR A 212 10.89 8.74 13.04
C TYR A 212 12.27 8.29 13.53
N LYS A 213 12.72 8.79 14.69
CA LYS A 213 13.97 8.35 15.33
C LYS A 213 13.95 6.84 15.63
N LYS A 214 12.82 6.30 16.10
CA LYS A 214 12.67 4.84 16.31
C LYS A 214 12.82 4.06 15.01
N ILE A 215 12.24 4.55 13.91
CA ILE A 215 12.39 3.94 12.57
C ILE A 215 13.86 3.97 12.14
N TYR A 216 14.54 5.10 12.30
CA TYR A 216 15.97 5.23 11.97
C TYR A 216 16.84 4.24 12.74
N PHE A 217 16.73 4.21 14.07
CA PHE A 217 17.53 3.28 14.89
C PHE A 217 17.24 1.82 14.56
N HIS A 218 15.96 1.48 14.36
CA HIS A 218 15.56 0.14 13.96
C HIS A 218 16.16 -0.25 12.59
N SER A 219 16.15 0.67 11.62
CA SER A 219 16.74 0.42 10.30
C SER A 219 18.25 0.16 10.32
N ILE A 220 18.97 0.75 11.28
CA ILE A 220 20.40 0.44 11.50
C ILE A 220 20.55 -0.94 12.12
N GLN A 221 19.72 -1.27 13.11
CA GLN A 221 19.77 -2.56 13.80
C GLN A 221 19.49 -3.74 12.87
N THR A 222 18.56 -3.59 11.93
CA THR A 222 18.13 -4.65 11.02
C THR A 222 18.80 -4.58 9.64
N GLU A 223 19.63 -3.56 9.40
CA GLU A 223 20.18 -3.22 8.08
C GLU A 223 19.10 -3.05 6.98
N ASN A 224 17.85 -2.80 7.38
CA ASN A 224 16.71 -2.62 6.47
C ASN A 224 16.25 -1.15 6.45
N PHE A 225 16.66 -0.44 5.40
CA PHE A 225 16.40 0.99 5.26
C PHE A 225 15.07 1.32 4.54
N LYS A 226 14.28 0.32 4.11
CA LYS A 226 13.06 0.55 3.31
C LYS A 226 12.09 1.52 3.98
N ASN A 227 11.75 1.28 5.24
CA ASN A 227 10.77 2.08 5.98
C ASN A 227 11.37 3.43 6.42
N TYR A 228 12.65 3.45 6.76
CA TYR A 228 13.36 4.70 7.04
C TYR A 228 13.34 5.62 5.83
N THR A 229 13.69 5.14 4.63
CA THR A 229 13.64 6.00 3.45
C THR A 229 12.22 6.46 3.11
N ARG A 230 11.22 5.58 3.23
CA ARG A 230 9.81 5.98 3.05
C ARG A 230 9.42 7.08 4.04
N ALA A 231 9.80 6.94 5.30
CA ALA A 231 9.58 7.95 6.33
C ALA A 231 10.29 9.28 6.02
N THR A 232 11.54 9.24 5.54
CA THR A 232 12.29 10.44 5.12
C THR A 232 11.59 11.16 3.98
N VAL A 233 11.15 10.45 2.94
CA VAL A 233 10.39 11.02 1.81
C VAL A 233 9.07 11.63 2.27
N MET A 234 8.36 10.98 3.19
CA MET A 234 7.11 11.50 3.77
C MET A 234 7.35 12.81 4.53
N LEU A 235 8.37 12.88 5.38
CA LEU A 235 8.69 14.09 6.15
C LEU A 235 9.20 15.21 5.24
N MET A 236 10.09 14.90 4.30
CA MET A 236 10.53 15.84 3.27
C MET A 236 9.31 16.44 2.55
N SER A 237 8.39 15.59 2.08
CA SER A 237 7.17 16.04 1.38
C SER A 237 6.21 16.81 2.30
N TYR A 238 6.07 16.41 3.57
CA TYR A 238 5.27 17.12 4.56
C TYR A 238 5.75 18.56 4.73
N PHE A 239 7.05 18.75 5.00
CA PHE A 239 7.62 20.08 5.23
C PHE A 239 7.70 20.91 3.94
N LYS A 240 7.90 20.26 2.79
CA LYS A 240 7.74 20.89 1.47
C LYS A 240 6.34 21.50 1.29
N LEU A 241 5.29 20.78 1.70
CA LEU A 241 3.91 21.25 1.57
C LEU A 241 3.53 22.26 2.67
N LYS A 242 4.09 22.13 3.87
CA LYS A 242 3.95 23.08 4.98
C LYS A 242 4.70 24.40 4.73
N LYS A 243 5.57 24.44 3.72
CA LYS A 243 6.50 25.54 3.42
C LYS A 243 7.53 25.82 4.53
N ASP A 244 7.98 24.77 5.20
CA ASP A 244 9.08 24.85 6.17
C ASP A 244 10.40 24.48 5.48
N GLU A 245 11.11 25.49 4.98
CA GLU A 245 12.36 25.33 4.23
C GLU A 245 13.44 24.61 5.03
N LYS A 246 13.62 25.00 6.29
CA LYS A 246 14.70 24.48 7.12
C LYS A 246 14.50 22.99 7.37
N ALA A 247 13.28 22.59 7.74
CA ALA A 247 12.96 21.19 7.93
C ALA A 247 12.99 20.41 6.61
N TYR A 248 12.46 20.99 5.53
CA TYR A 248 12.54 20.40 4.19
C TYR A 248 13.97 20.04 3.79
N TYR A 249 14.89 21.02 3.85
CA TYR A 249 16.28 20.82 3.43
C TYR A 249 17.04 19.84 4.32
N TYR A 250 16.66 19.72 5.60
CA TYR A 250 17.20 18.68 6.48
C TYR A 250 16.91 17.28 5.90
N TYR A 251 15.64 16.96 5.62
CA TYR A 251 15.26 15.66 5.07
C TYR A 251 15.68 15.46 3.62
N PHE A 252 15.77 16.53 2.83
CA PHE A 252 16.33 16.47 1.48
C PHE A 252 17.80 16.03 1.52
N LYS A 253 18.61 16.63 2.41
CA LYS A 253 20.01 16.23 2.59
C LYS A 253 20.11 14.79 3.08
N GLU A 254 19.25 14.39 4.00
CA GLU A 254 19.19 13.02 4.52
C GLU A 254 18.88 12.02 3.40
N LEU A 255 17.86 12.26 2.56
CA LEU A 255 17.54 11.45 1.39
C LEU A 255 18.70 11.41 0.39
N LYS A 256 19.37 12.55 0.17
CA LYS A 256 20.55 12.63 -0.70
C LYS A 256 21.69 11.75 -0.19
N GLU A 257 21.95 11.73 1.11
CA GLU A 257 22.96 10.83 1.68
C GLU A 257 22.52 9.37 1.54
N ILE A 258 21.27 9.02 1.87
CA ILE A 258 20.74 7.65 1.66
C ILE A 258 20.96 7.20 0.21
N ASN A 259 20.64 8.04 -0.77
CA ASN A 259 20.76 7.71 -2.19
C ASN A 259 22.22 7.49 -2.65
N LYS A 260 23.23 8.01 -1.93
CA LYS A 260 24.64 7.69 -2.24
C LYS A 260 24.99 6.25 -1.86
N TRP A 261 24.42 5.74 -0.78
CA TRP A 261 24.70 4.41 -0.25
C TRP A 261 23.78 3.34 -0.87
N ILE A 262 22.51 3.70 -1.09
CA ILE A 262 21.46 2.83 -1.62
C ILE A 262 20.81 3.56 -2.79
N PRO A 263 21.48 3.63 -3.96
CA PRO A 263 20.97 4.34 -5.11
C PRO A 263 19.67 3.70 -5.58
N LYS A 264 18.62 4.52 -5.65
CA LYS A 264 17.35 4.12 -6.24
C LYS A 264 16.79 5.24 -7.09
N ILE A 265 16.19 4.82 -8.19
CA ILE A 265 15.67 5.73 -9.21
C ILE A 265 14.54 6.61 -8.65
N GLU A 266 13.73 6.08 -7.75
CA GLU A 266 12.66 6.82 -7.07
C GLU A 266 13.22 7.94 -6.20
N TYR A 267 14.38 7.72 -5.56
CA TYR A 267 15.02 8.73 -4.72
C TYR A 267 15.64 9.82 -5.59
N GLU A 268 16.27 9.45 -6.70
CA GLU A 268 16.77 10.42 -7.68
C GLU A 268 15.64 11.28 -8.25
N LEU A 269 14.49 10.69 -8.57
CA LEU A 269 13.32 11.44 -9.02
C LEU A 269 12.82 12.42 -7.96
N GLU A 270 12.69 12.01 -6.70
CA GLU A 270 12.26 12.89 -5.62
C GLU A 270 13.25 14.04 -5.38
N LEU A 271 14.57 13.77 -5.50
CA LEU A 271 15.63 14.79 -5.40
C LEU A 271 15.67 15.73 -6.62
N LEU A 272 15.37 15.24 -7.83
CA LEU A 272 15.32 16.03 -9.07
C LEU A 272 14.11 16.97 -9.11
N LEU A 273 12.97 16.52 -8.56
CA LEU A 273 11.70 17.24 -8.54
C LEU A 273 11.54 18.16 -7.31
N ASP A 274 12.67 18.56 -6.72
CA ASP A 274 12.77 19.58 -5.68
C ASP A 274 12.03 20.88 -6.09
N TYR A 275 11.22 21.38 -5.17
CA TYR A 275 10.32 22.52 -5.35
C TYR A 275 10.89 23.84 -4.84
N TYR A 276 11.91 23.84 -3.98
CA TYR A 276 12.28 25.07 -3.29
C TYR A 276 13.10 26.07 -4.11
N VAL A 277 13.18 25.85 -5.42
CA VAL A 277 13.56 26.88 -6.39
C VAL A 277 12.28 27.41 -7.04
N ASP A 278 11.72 28.42 -6.37
CA ASP A 278 10.83 29.50 -6.83
C ASP A 278 9.36 29.27 -7.17
N LYS A 279 8.56 30.18 -6.59
CA LYS A 279 7.12 30.42 -6.80
C LYS A 279 6.73 30.71 -8.26
N GLU A 280 7.69 31.08 -9.12
CA GLU A 280 7.44 31.46 -10.53
C GLU A 280 8.08 30.49 -11.55
N ILE A 281 8.79 29.45 -11.10
CA ILE A 281 9.80 28.75 -11.91
C ILE A 281 9.32 27.45 -12.58
N ASN A 282 8.07 27.03 -12.42
CA ASN A 282 7.52 25.93 -13.23
C ASN A 282 7.23 26.31 -14.70
N LEU A 283 7.46 27.57 -15.09
CA LEU A 283 7.45 28.04 -16.48
C LEU A 283 8.84 28.48 -16.97
N ASN A 284 9.89 28.33 -16.16
CA ASN A 284 11.24 28.71 -16.57
C ASN A 284 12.03 27.51 -17.15
N LEU A 285 13.13 27.82 -17.84
CA LEU A 285 13.99 26.82 -18.50
C LEU A 285 14.54 25.75 -17.54
N ASN A 286 14.77 26.08 -16.26
CA ASN A 286 15.30 25.15 -15.27
C ASN A 286 14.25 24.11 -14.83
N GLY A 287 12.98 24.50 -14.66
CA GLY A 287 11.88 23.58 -14.38
C GLY A 287 11.66 22.61 -15.54
N VAL A 288 11.62 23.14 -16.77
CA VAL A 288 11.52 22.37 -18.01
C VAL A 288 12.65 21.34 -18.13
N TYR A 289 13.89 21.76 -17.89
CA TYR A 289 15.05 20.88 -17.93
C TYR A 289 14.95 19.76 -16.89
N ARG A 290 14.53 20.05 -15.65
CA ARG A 290 14.36 19.05 -14.59
C ARG A 290 13.27 18.04 -14.96
N TYR A 291 12.12 18.49 -15.48
CA TYR A 291 11.05 17.60 -15.92
C TYR A 291 11.50 16.71 -17.08
N LYS A 292 12.18 17.27 -18.07
CA LYS A 292 12.75 16.49 -19.18
C LYS A 292 13.76 15.46 -18.70
N LYS A 293 14.67 15.83 -17.79
CA LYS A 293 15.65 14.92 -17.22
C LYS A 293 14.98 13.78 -16.44
N ALA A 294 13.96 14.09 -15.64
CA ALA A 294 13.20 13.10 -14.90
C ALA A 294 12.37 12.18 -15.82
N LEU A 295 11.78 12.69 -16.90
CA LEU A 295 11.09 11.89 -17.92
C LEU A 295 12.05 10.92 -18.61
N ASN A 296 13.22 11.38 -19.02
CA ASN A 296 14.25 10.52 -19.61
C ASN A 296 14.66 9.40 -18.65
N LEU A 297 14.85 9.74 -17.37
CA LEU A 297 15.20 8.77 -16.33
C LEU A 297 14.12 7.68 -16.20
N ILE A 298 12.84 8.08 -16.18
CA ILE A 298 11.69 7.16 -16.15
C ILE A 298 11.67 6.23 -17.35
N GLU A 299 11.87 6.77 -18.55
CA GLU A 299 11.88 6.00 -19.79
C GLU A 299 12.99 4.96 -19.82
N THR A 300 14.18 5.31 -19.33
CA THR A 300 15.34 4.39 -19.31
C THR A 300 15.26 3.33 -18.21
N SER A 301 14.43 3.55 -17.18
CA SER A 301 14.44 2.72 -15.96
C SER A 301 13.17 1.90 -15.76
N ASN A 302 12.28 1.83 -16.77
CA ASN A 302 11.03 1.04 -16.72
C ASN A 302 10.13 1.41 -15.50
N ILE A 303 10.20 2.66 -15.06
CA ILE A 303 9.45 3.23 -13.93
C ILE A 303 7.96 3.30 -14.31
N PRO A 304 7.04 3.19 -13.32
CA PRO A 304 5.59 3.20 -13.54
C PRO A 304 5.05 4.23 -14.55
N SER A 305 4.15 3.77 -15.43
CA SER A 305 3.47 4.63 -16.43
C SER A 305 2.78 5.83 -15.80
N ASN A 306 2.20 5.67 -14.62
CA ASN A 306 1.45 6.72 -13.95
C ASN A 306 2.34 7.87 -13.46
N TYR A 307 3.54 7.57 -12.96
CA TYR A 307 4.50 8.63 -12.57
C TYR A 307 4.98 9.38 -13.81
N LYS A 308 5.24 8.66 -14.91
CA LYS A 308 5.55 9.26 -16.22
C LYS A 308 4.44 10.20 -16.67
N GLN A 309 3.20 9.75 -16.61
CA GLN A 309 2.05 10.50 -17.10
C GLN A 309 1.84 11.78 -16.30
N ILE A 310 1.83 11.70 -14.96
CA ILE A 310 1.74 12.89 -14.10
C ILE A 310 2.89 13.86 -14.36
N LEU A 311 4.11 13.35 -14.53
CA LEU A 311 5.26 14.19 -14.84
C LEU A 311 5.15 14.82 -16.24
N SER A 312 4.56 14.10 -17.20
CA SER A 312 4.30 14.59 -18.55
C SER A 312 3.29 15.74 -18.53
N LEU A 313 2.23 15.65 -17.71
CA LEU A 313 1.29 16.75 -17.52
C LEU A 313 2.00 18.03 -17.03
N LYS A 314 2.92 17.90 -16.07
CA LYS A 314 3.75 19.03 -15.60
C LYS A 314 4.64 19.59 -16.70
N TYR A 315 5.25 18.70 -17.47
CA TYR A 315 6.14 19.06 -18.56
C TYR A 315 5.38 19.83 -19.65
N TYR A 316 4.27 19.29 -20.16
CA TYR A 316 3.42 19.97 -21.15
C TYR A 316 2.92 21.31 -20.65
N TYR A 317 2.45 21.37 -19.40
CA TYR A 317 2.04 22.64 -18.79
C TYR A 317 3.19 23.66 -18.75
N SER A 318 4.40 23.23 -18.38
CA SER A 318 5.59 24.09 -18.35
C SER A 318 6.02 24.60 -19.73
N GLN A 319 5.62 23.91 -20.81
CA GLN A 319 5.79 24.32 -22.21
C GLN A 319 4.62 25.16 -22.74
N GLN A 320 3.60 25.43 -21.91
CA GLN A 320 2.36 26.09 -22.31
C GLN A 320 1.54 25.28 -23.35
N GLU A 321 1.79 23.97 -23.46
CA GLU A 321 1.05 23.05 -24.33
C GLU A 321 -0.21 22.53 -23.61
N TYR A 322 -1.11 23.45 -23.25
CA TYR A 322 -2.28 23.17 -22.41
C TYR A 322 -3.22 22.11 -23.00
N ARG A 323 -3.30 22.03 -24.33
CA ARG A 323 -4.11 21.00 -24.98
C ARG A 323 -3.57 19.60 -24.75
N LEU A 324 -2.25 19.41 -24.79
CA LEU A 324 -1.64 18.12 -24.49
C LEU A 324 -1.82 17.72 -23.03
N VAL A 325 -1.87 18.67 -22.09
CA VAL A 325 -2.23 18.36 -20.70
C VAL A 325 -3.63 17.75 -20.64
N ILE A 326 -4.62 18.35 -21.32
CA ILE A 326 -6.00 17.87 -21.33
C ILE A 326 -6.09 16.49 -21.99
N ASP A 327 -5.49 16.33 -23.17
CA ASP A 327 -5.58 15.11 -23.96
C ASP A 327 -4.88 13.90 -23.28
N ASN A 328 -3.93 14.15 -22.37
CA ASN A 328 -3.18 13.11 -21.66
C ASN A 328 -3.57 12.96 -20.18
N ALA A 329 -4.52 13.76 -19.67
CA ALA A 329 -4.97 13.65 -18.30
C ALA A 329 -5.99 12.52 -18.14
N GLU A 330 -5.59 11.46 -17.45
CA GLU A 330 -6.50 10.39 -17.04
C GLU A 330 -7.02 10.60 -15.61
N ASP A 331 -8.23 10.12 -15.34
CA ASP A 331 -8.84 10.21 -14.02
C ASP A 331 -8.16 9.31 -12.97
N ASN A 332 -7.50 8.22 -13.41
CA ASN A 332 -7.02 7.13 -12.54
C ASN A 332 -5.50 7.13 -12.30
N LEU A 333 -4.86 8.31 -12.37
CA LEU A 333 -3.40 8.43 -12.33
C LEU A 333 -2.72 8.02 -11.02
N ILE A 334 -3.45 7.88 -9.90
CA ILE A 334 -2.89 7.43 -8.61
C ILE A 334 -3.84 6.41 -7.95
N PRO A 335 -3.33 5.31 -7.37
CA PRO A 335 -4.17 4.29 -6.78
C PRO A 335 -4.62 4.79 -5.42
N LYS A 336 -5.87 5.26 -5.33
CA LYS A 336 -6.47 5.78 -4.08
C LYS A 336 -6.32 4.78 -2.92
N GLN A 337 -6.27 3.49 -3.22
CA GLN A 337 -6.08 2.38 -2.27
C GLN A 337 -4.73 2.40 -1.54
N LEU A 338 -3.74 3.15 -2.03
CA LEU A 338 -2.41 3.28 -1.41
C LEU A 338 -2.18 4.64 -0.74
N MET A 339 -3.17 5.54 -0.78
CA MET A 339 -3.03 6.93 -0.31
C MET A 339 -3.43 7.11 1.16
N PHE A 340 -2.78 6.36 2.06
CA PHE A 340 -3.08 6.43 3.50
C PHE A 340 -2.60 7.72 4.18
N CYS A 341 -1.58 8.38 3.61
CA CYS A 341 -1.02 9.60 4.17
C CYS A 341 -1.62 10.85 3.52
N VAL A 342 -1.99 11.84 4.34
CA VAL A 342 -2.36 13.21 3.92
C VAL A 342 -1.34 13.82 2.96
N VAL A 343 -0.05 13.49 3.11
CA VAL A 343 1.03 13.97 2.23
C VAL A 343 0.89 13.42 0.81
N ASP A 344 0.53 12.15 0.66
CA ASP A 344 0.33 11.54 -0.65
C ASP A 344 -0.90 12.16 -1.33
N ARG A 345 -1.98 12.39 -0.56
CA ARG A 345 -3.21 13.06 -1.01
C ARG A 345 -2.99 14.51 -1.43
N ALA A 346 -2.27 15.26 -0.62
CA ALA A 346 -1.86 16.63 -0.91
C ALA A 346 -0.98 16.70 -2.17
N SER A 347 -0.04 15.76 -2.29
CA SER A 347 0.85 15.66 -3.45
C SER A 347 0.09 15.34 -4.73
N TYR A 348 -0.88 14.41 -4.67
CA TYR A 348 -1.78 14.11 -5.79
C TYR A 348 -2.60 15.33 -6.19
N PHE A 349 -3.30 15.94 -5.24
CA PHE A 349 -4.11 17.14 -5.48
C PHE A 349 -3.28 18.18 -6.24
N ARG A 350 -2.09 18.49 -5.72
CA ARG A 350 -1.20 19.47 -6.33
C ARG A 350 -0.69 19.05 -7.71
N LYS A 351 -0.39 17.76 -7.91
CA LYS A 351 0.04 17.19 -9.20
C LYS A 351 -1.08 17.22 -10.24
N MET A 352 -2.35 17.24 -9.85
CA MET A 352 -3.50 17.25 -10.76
C MET A 352 -4.03 18.65 -11.07
N LEU A 353 -3.60 19.69 -10.36
CA LEU A 353 -4.00 21.08 -10.61
C LEU A 353 -3.70 21.56 -12.03
N PHE A 354 -2.73 20.97 -12.72
CA PHE A 354 -2.40 21.35 -14.10
C PHE A 354 -3.56 21.14 -15.07
N LEU A 355 -4.47 20.18 -14.82
CA LEU A 355 -5.64 19.97 -15.66
C LEU A 355 -6.63 21.15 -15.61
N PRO A 356 -7.21 21.50 -14.44
CA PRO A 356 -8.12 22.64 -14.37
C PRO A 356 -7.44 23.97 -14.74
N LEU A 357 -6.16 24.14 -14.39
CA LEU A 357 -5.38 25.31 -14.84
C LEU A 357 -5.23 25.35 -16.37
N SER A 358 -5.05 24.22 -17.05
CA SER A 358 -4.96 24.17 -18.51
C SER A 358 -6.27 24.55 -19.19
N TYR A 359 -7.41 24.10 -18.65
CA TYR A 359 -8.72 24.57 -19.12
C TYR A 359 -8.87 26.09 -18.96
N TRP A 360 -8.43 26.64 -17.83
CA TRP A 360 -8.45 28.08 -17.58
C TRP A 360 -7.59 28.84 -18.59
N MET A 361 -6.36 28.40 -18.83
CA MET A 361 -5.44 29.03 -19.80
C MET A 361 -5.96 29.00 -21.25
N LEU A 362 -6.87 28.08 -21.58
CA LEU A 362 -7.54 28.01 -22.89
C LEU A 362 -8.86 28.80 -22.94
N GLY A 363 -9.26 29.50 -21.87
CA GLY A 363 -10.54 30.21 -21.77
C GLY A 363 -11.75 29.30 -21.58
N GLU A 364 -11.55 28.02 -21.22
CA GLU A 364 -12.61 27.04 -21.00
C GLU A 364 -13.09 27.05 -19.52
N GLU A 365 -13.51 28.21 -19.02
CA GLU A 365 -13.78 28.48 -17.59
C GLU A 365 -14.75 27.48 -16.93
N ASN A 366 -15.85 27.13 -17.60
CA ASN A 366 -16.84 26.17 -17.09
C ASN A 366 -16.24 24.78 -16.87
N LYS A 367 -15.30 24.36 -17.73
CA LYS A 367 -14.60 23.07 -17.59
C LYS A 367 -13.53 23.16 -16.51
N ALA A 368 -12.82 24.28 -16.42
CA ALA A 368 -11.87 24.54 -15.34
C ALA A 368 -12.53 24.44 -13.97
N SER A 369 -13.68 25.11 -13.78
CA SER A 369 -14.47 25.08 -12.54
C SER A 369 -14.88 23.65 -12.15
N ARG A 370 -15.48 22.90 -13.08
CA ARG A 370 -15.88 21.50 -12.84
C ARG A 370 -14.70 20.60 -12.47
N ALA A 371 -13.56 20.77 -13.15
CA ALA A 371 -12.36 20.00 -12.86
C ALA A 371 -11.77 20.35 -11.49
N TYR A 372 -11.81 21.64 -11.09
CA TYR A 372 -11.45 22.07 -9.74
C TYR A 372 -12.34 21.47 -8.67
N ASP A 373 -13.67 21.50 -8.85
CA ASP A 373 -14.62 20.96 -7.88
C ASP A 373 -14.42 19.47 -7.65
N LYS A 374 -14.23 18.70 -8.74
CA LYS A 374 -13.91 17.27 -8.68
C LYS A 374 -12.66 17.03 -7.85
N LEU A 375 -11.59 17.80 -8.12
CA LEU A 375 -10.32 17.65 -7.44
C LEU A 375 -10.38 18.07 -5.96
N TYR A 376 -11.10 19.15 -5.65
CA TYR A 376 -11.31 19.63 -4.28
C TYR A 376 -12.08 18.62 -3.43
N HIS A 377 -13.08 17.95 -4.02
CA HIS A 377 -13.83 16.90 -3.34
C HIS A 377 -12.92 15.80 -2.78
N GLU A 378 -11.81 15.47 -3.47
CA GLU A 378 -10.87 14.42 -3.03
C GLU A 378 -10.09 14.76 -1.76
N ILE A 379 -9.98 16.05 -1.40
CA ILE A 379 -9.24 16.51 -0.20
C ILE A 379 -10.13 17.23 0.82
N LYS A 380 -11.44 17.33 0.56
CA LYS A 380 -12.38 18.09 1.39
C LYS A 380 -12.38 17.66 2.86
N ASP A 381 -12.23 16.37 3.14
CA ASP A 381 -12.19 15.81 4.49
C ASP A 381 -10.92 16.17 5.29
N ILE A 382 -9.84 16.55 4.61
CA ILE A 382 -8.56 16.98 5.20
C ILE A 382 -8.30 18.48 4.98
N LYS A 383 -9.31 19.25 4.57
CA LYS A 383 -9.16 20.69 4.26
C LYS A 383 -8.56 21.49 5.41
N ASP A 384 -8.79 21.05 6.65
CA ASP A 384 -8.34 21.73 7.85
C ASP A 384 -6.92 21.34 8.30
N HIS A 385 -6.33 20.35 7.65
CA HIS A 385 -4.96 19.93 7.92
C HIS A 385 -3.97 21.06 7.54
N PRO A 386 -2.95 21.37 8.35
CA PRO A 386 -2.00 22.46 8.12
C PRO A 386 -1.42 22.50 6.69
N ILE A 387 -0.93 21.37 6.18
CA ILE A 387 -0.35 21.30 4.83
C ILE A 387 -1.38 21.49 3.71
N ILE A 388 -2.67 21.20 3.96
CA ILE A 388 -3.74 21.36 2.97
C ILE A 388 -4.24 22.79 2.94
N LYS A 389 -4.38 23.43 4.12
CA LYS A 389 -4.73 24.86 4.21
C LYS A 389 -3.77 25.71 3.39
N GLU A 390 -2.47 25.45 3.48
CA GLU A 390 -1.44 26.12 2.68
C GLU A 390 -1.62 25.93 1.17
N ILE A 391 -1.92 24.71 0.73
CA ILE A 391 -2.14 24.39 -0.70
C ILE A 391 -3.40 25.09 -1.21
N ILE A 392 -4.52 24.96 -0.50
CA ILE A 392 -5.79 25.62 -0.83
C ILE A 392 -5.58 27.14 -0.90
N GLN A 393 -4.97 27.75 0.12
CA GLN A 393 -4.74 29.20 0.13
C GLN A 393 -3.83 29.67 -0.99
N THR A 394 -2.90 28.84 -1.47
CA THR A 394 -2.01 29.20 -2.58
C THR A 394 -2.74 29.10 -3.92
N TYR A 395 -3.41 27.98 -4.20
CA TYR A 395 -3.94 27.69 -5.53
C TYR A 395 -5.41 28.10 -5.74
N ILE A 396 -6.22 28.19 -4.68
CA ILE A 396 -7.61 28.65 -4.78
C ILE A 396 -7.70 30.17 -4.69
N LYS A 397 -6.78 30.86 -3.99
CA LYS A 397 -6.74 32.32 -4.05
C LYS A 397 -6.42 32.80 -5.46
N GLU A 398 -5.48 32.20 -6.18
CA GLU A 398 -5.16 32.58 -7.57
C GLU A 398 -6.35 32.40 -8.52
N TYR A 399 -7.14 31.34 -8.34
CA TYR A 399 -8.41 31.15 -9.06
C TYR A 399 -9.46 32.20 -8.67
N ALA A 400 -9.62 32.47 -7.36
CA ALA A 400 -10.63 33.38 -6.83
C ALA A 400 -10.29 34.88 -6.95
N SER A 401 -9.01 35.26 -7.10
CA SER A 401 -8.58 36.63 -7.37
C SER A 401 -8.56 36.96 -8.87
N SER A 402 -8.89 35.98 -9.71
CA SER A 402 -9.17 36.13 -11.14
C SER A 402 -10.67 36.22 -11.44
N HIS A 403 -11.49 36.25 -10.37
CA HIS A 403 -12.93 36.54 -10.32
C HIS A 403 -13.13 37.74 -9.38
#